data_AF-A0AA87ASD0-F1
#
_entry.id   AF-A0AA87ASD0-F1
#
_cell.length_a   1.000
_cell.length_b   1.000
_cell.length_c   1.000
_cell.angle_alpha   90.00
_cell.angle_beta   90.00
_cell.angle_gamma   90.00
#
_symmetry.space_group_name_H-M   'P 1'
#
loop_
_entity.id
_entity.type
_entity.pdbx_description
1 polymer ?
#
loop_
_entity_poly.entity_id
_entity_poly.type
_entity_poly.pdbx_seq_one_letter_code
_entity_poly.pdbx_strand_id
1 'polypeptide(L)'
;MLEMNFKSNYIKSFREKYNLSQYELADLMNVNQSTIARWEKGEKTPSHENIAKLDDIILNYNINNSIDENNDLIDKENHIIRKTVDHLLEIAKQHKNPKRKRATTKLALTILDEKLKRG
;
A
#
# COMPACT_ATOMS: atom_id res chain seq x y z
N MET A 1 -21.59 -17.57 7.59
CA MET A 1 -20.62 -16.61 7.02
C MET A 1 -20.84 -15.31 7.79
N LEU A 2 -19.81 -14.81 8.47
CA LEU A 2 -19.90 -13.92 9.65
C LEU A 2 -20.93 -12.79 9.52
N GLU A 3 -21.94 -12.79 10.38
CA GLU A 3 -22.80 -11.62 10.63
C GLU A 3 -21.92 -10.50 11.22
N MET A 4 -21.40 -9.62 10.36
CA MET A 4 -20.80 -8.37 10.80
C MET A 4 -21.92 -7.52 11.40
N ASN A 5 -22.05 -7.62 12.73
CA ASN A 5 -22.77 -6.68 13.56
C ASN A 5 -22.20 -5.28 13.26
N PHE A 6 -22.88 -4.56 12.37
CA PHE A 6 -22.46 -3.29 11.85
C PHE A 6 -22.57 -2.24 12.95
N LYS A 7 -21.59 -2.22 13.86
CA LYS A 7 -21.49 -1.20 14.90
C LYS A 7 -21.18 0.10 14.19
N SER A 8 -21.97 1.13 14.47
CA SER A 8 -21.78 2.51 13.99
C SER A 8 -20.32 3.02 14.06
N ASN A 9 -19.53 2.49 15.01
CA ASN A 9 -18.10 2.71 15.13
C ASN A 9 -17.29 2.30 13.88
N TYR A 10 -17.70 1.28 13.13
CA TYR A 10 -16.94 0.76 12.00
C TYR A 10 -16.85 1.74 10.83
N ILE A 11 -17.97 2.40 10.47
CA ILE A 11 -17.98 3.45 9.45
C ILE A 11 -16.98 4.55 9.83
N LYS A 12 -17.09 5.03 11.07
CA LYS A 12 -16.26 6.12 11.56
C LYS A 12 -14.78 5.74 11.58
N SER A 13 -14.46 4.54 12.06
CA SER A 13 -13.08 4.03 12.09
C SER A 13 -12.49 3.87 10.69
N PHE A 14 -13.26 3.36 9.72
CA PHE A 14 -12.83 3.32 8.32
C PHE A 14 -12.54 4.72 7.79
N ARG A 15 -13.50 5.63 7.97
CA ARG A 15 -13.40 7.01 7.51
C ARG A 15 -12.14 7.70 8.07
N GLU A 16 -11.91 7.57 9.38
CA GLU A 16 -10.76 8.16 10.05
C GLU A 16 -9.43 7.49 9.66
N LYS A 17 -9.41 6.17 9.49
CA LYS A 17 -8.22 5.45 9.00
C LYS A 17 -7.73 6.00 7.66
N TYR A 18 -8.65 6.36 6.77
CA TYR A 18 -8.35 6.88 5.43
C TYR A 18 -8.45 8.41 5.32
N ASN A 19 -8.50 9.12 6.44
CA ASN A 19 -8.57 10.58 6.51
C ASN A 19 -9.72 11.20 5.70
N LEU A 20 -10.83 10.48 5.56
CA LEU A 20 -12.02 10.97 4.89
C LEU A 20 -12.84 11.86 5.83
N SER A 21 -13.45 12.91 5.30
CA SER A 21 -14.51 13.66 5.97
C SER A 21 -15.85 12.92 5.81
N GLN A 22 -16.84 13.25 6.66
CA GLN A 22 -18.18 12.68 6.51
C GLN A 22 -18.81 13.06 5.15
N TYR A 23 -18.40 14.20 4.59
CA TYR A 23 -18.83 14.63 3.26
C TYR A 23 -18.22 13.78 2.16
N GLU A 24 -16.91 13.53 2.20
CA GLU A 24 -16.23 12.69 1.19
C GLU A 24 -16.76 11.24 1.20
N LEU A 25 -16.97 10.67 2.39
CA LEU A 25 -17.60 9.34 2.46
C LEU A 25 -19.05 9.36 1.92
N ALA A 26 -19.78 10.45 2.15
CA ALA A 26 -21.15 10.59 1.63
C ALA A 26 -21.17 10.68 0.11
N ASP A 27 -20.20 11.39 -0.49
CA ASP A 27 -20.03 11.50 -1.94
C ASP A 27 -19.74 10.14 -2.57
N LEU A 28 -18.80 9.37 -2.01
CA LEU A 28 -18.53 7.98 -2.42
C LEU A 28 -19.78 7.10 -2.31
N MET A 29 -20.52 7.25 -1.22
CA MET A 29 -21.76 6.51 -0.95
C MET A 29 -22.95 7.02 -1.78
N ASN A 30 -22.85 8.15 -2.46
CA ASN A 30 -23.94 8.85 -3.12
C ASN A 30 -25.16 9.07 -2.19
N VAL A 31 -24.88 9.58 -1.00
CA VAL A 31 -25.88 9.94 0.03
C VAL A 31 -25.59 11.35 0.57
N ASN A 32 -26.49 11.89 1.39
CA ASN A 32 -26.22 13.15 2.07
C ASN A 32 -25.21 12.96 3.20
N GLN A 33 -24.39 13.97 3.49
CA GLN A 33 -23.46 13.96 4.64
C GLN A 33 -24.19 13.66 5.96
N SER A 34 -25.42 14.18 6.12
CA SER A 34 -26.25 13.92 7.30
C SER A 34 -26.62 12.43 7.43
N THR A 35 -26.72 11.69 6.32
CA THR A 35 -26.94 10.24 6.32
C THR A 35 -25.76 9.52 6.95
N ILE A 36 -24.52 9.84 6.55
CA ILE A 36 -23.31 9.27 7.15
C ILE A 36 -23.23 9.62 8.64
N ALA A 37 -23.48 10.87 9.01
CA ALA A 37 -23.45 11.30 10.42
C ALA A 37 -24.45 10.51 11.29
N ARG A 38 -25.65 10.23 10.77
CA ARG A 38 -26.66 9.43 11.49
C ARG A 38 -26.27 7.96 11.60
N TRP A 39 -25.63 7.40 10.57
CA TRP A 39 -25.10 6.04 10.63
C TRP A 39 -23.96 5.91 11.65
N GLU A 40 -23.01 6.86 11.66
CA GLU A 40 -21.89 6.88 12.63
C GLU A 40 -22.35 7.09 14.08
N LYS A 41 -23.47 7.79 14.30
CA LYS A 41 -24.09 7.95 15.63
C LYS A 41 -24.99 6.78 16.04
N GLY A 42 -25.29 5.86 15.13
CA GLY A 42 -26.25 4.77 15.38
C GLY A 42 -27.71 5.22 15.42
N GLU A 43 -28.02 6.46 15.00
CA GLU A 43 -29.39 6.99 14.93
C GLU A 43 -30.19 6.37 13.78
N LYS A 44 -29.50 5.81 12.77
CA LYS A 44 -30.10 5.10 11.65
C LYS A 44 -29.15 3.97 11.22
N THR A 45 -29.71 2.83 10.83
CA THR A 45 -28.96 1.74 10.21
C THR A 45 -28.94 1.91 8.68
N PRO A 46 -27.80 1.68 8.00
CA PRO A 46 -27.77 1.62 6.55
C PRO A 46 -28.69 0.51 6.02
N SER A 47 -29.26 0.70 4.83
CA SER A 47 -29.98 -0.39 4.15
C SER A 47 -29.00 -1.48 3.70
N HIS A 48 -29.51 -2.67 3.39
CA HIS A 48 -28.67 -3.77 2.89
C HIS A 48 -27.86 -3.37 1.64
N GLU A 49 -28.47 -2.63 0.72
CA GLU A 49 -27.79 -2.06 -0.46
C GLU A 49 -26.66 -1.11 -0.08
N ASN A 50 -26.87 -0.23 0.91
CA ASN A 50 -25.83 0.67 1.39
C ASN A 50 -24.72 -0.06 2.14
N ILE A 51 -25.03 -1.18 2.80
CA ILE A 51 -24.00 -2.02 3.43
C ILE A 51 -23.10 -2.61 2.35
N ALA A 52 -23.69 -3.25 1.32
CA ALA A 52 -22.92 -3.83 0.23
C ALA A 52 -22.03 -2.78 -0.47
N LYS A 53 -22.58 -1.60 -0.76
CA LYS A 53 -21.80 -0.50 -1.36
C LYS A 53 -20.64 -0.05 -0.47
N LEU A 54 -20.88 0.05 0.84
CA LEU A 54 -19.83 0.42 1.78
C LEU A 54 -18.74 -0.67 1.86
N ASP A 55 -19.12 -1.95 1.89
CA ASP A 55 -18.15 -3.06 1.91
C ASP A 55 -17.25 -3.03 0.67
N ASP A 56 -17.81 -2.77 -0.51
CA ASP A 56 -17.04 -2.61 -1.75
C ASP A 56 -16.05 -1.44 -1.67
N ILE A 57 -16.51 -0.28 -1.17
CA ILE A 57 -15.65 0.89 -0.96
C ILE A 57 -14.51 0.55 0.01
N ILE A 58 -14.83 -0.07 1.14
CA ILE A 58 -13.85 -0.44 2.17
C ILE A 58 -12.81 -1.41 1.60
N LEU A 59 -13.26 -2.43 0.86
CA LEU A 59 -12.38 -3.40 0.23
C LEU A 59 -11.42 -2.71 -0.74
N ASN A 60 -11.93 -1.82 -1.60
CA ASN A 60 -11.11 -1.08 -2.56
C ASN A 60 -10.06 -0.19 -1.88
N TYR A 61 -10.43 0.54 -0.82
CA TYR A 61 -9.49 1.36 -0.06
C TYR A 61 -8.43 0.53 0.66
N ASN A 62 -8.80 -0.63 1.23
CA ASN A 62 -7.84 -1.54 1.84
C ASN A 62 -6.86 -2.09 0.81
N ILE A 63 -7.36 -2.55 -0.35
CA ILE A 63 -6.52 -3.09 -1.43
C ILE A 63 -5.55 -2.03 -1.93
N ASN A 64 -6.03 -0.83 -2.26
CA ASN A 64 -5.20 0.23 -2.80
C ASN A 64 -4.11 0.65 -1.80
N ASN A 65 -4.45 0.82 -0.52
CA ASN A 65 -3.47 1.14 0.51
C ASN A 65 -2.42 0.04 0.69
N SER A 66 -2.81 -1.24 0.64
CA SER A 66 -1.84 -2.34 0.69
C SER A 66 -0.94 -2.38 -0.54
N ILE A 67 -1.46 -2.04 -1.73
CA ILE A 67 -0.65 -1.94 -2.94
C ILE A 67 0.36 -0.79 -2.82
N ASP A 68 -0.08 0.37 -2.35
CA ASP A 68 0.79 1.55 -2.16
C ASP A 68 1.91 1.26 -1.15
N GLU A 69 1.57 0.66 0.01
CA GLU A 69 2.57 0.24 1.00
C GLU A 69 3.59 -0.76 0.43
N ASN A 70 3.14 -1.72 -0.38
CA ASN A 70 4.04 -2.69 -1.03
C ASN A 70 4.95 -2.01 -2.07
N ASN A 71 4.41 -1.09 -2.88
CA ASN A 71 5.19 -0.33 -3.86
C ASN A 71 6.27 0.50 -3.18
N ASP A 72 5.95 1.18 -2.08
CA ASP A 72 6.91 1.94 -1.27
C ASP A 72 8.04 1.06 -0.73
N LEU A 73 7.72 -0.17 -0.29
CA LEU A 73 8.72 -1.14 0.19
C LEU A 73 9.63 -1.61 -0.95
N ILE A 74 9.05 -1.92 -2.12
CA ILE A 74 9.79 -2.33 -3.32
C ILE A 74 10.72 -1.21 -3.79
N ASP A 75 10.27 0.04 -3.75
CA ASP A 75 11.09 1.21 -4.14
C ASP A 75 12.24 1.44 -3.17
N LYS A 76 12.01 1.30 -1.86
CA LYS A 76 13.07 1.35 -0.85
C LYS A 76 14.11 0.23 -1.06
N GLU A 77 13.65 -0.98 -1.33
CA GLU A 77 14.54 -2.12 -1.63
C GLU A 77 15.37 -1.85 -2.89
N ASN A 78 14.73 -1.42 -3.98
CA ASN A 78 15.38 -1.09 -5.24
C ASN A 78 16.42 0.02 -5.09
N HIS A 79 16.13 1.04 -4.27
CA HIS A 79 17.07 2.11 -3.97
C HIS A 79 18.33 1.61 -3.26
N ILE A 80 18.17 0.71 -2.29
CA ILE A 80 19.30 0.09 -1.58
C ILE A 80 20.14 -0.73 -2.56
N ILE A 81 19.50 -1.58 -3.37
CA ILE A 81 20.19 -2.42 -4.36
C ILE A 81 21.01 -1.55 -5.33
N ARG A 82 20.41 -0.48 -5.88
CA ARG A 82 21.11 0.45 -6.79
C ARG A 82 22.34 1.05 -6.13
N LYS A 83 22.19 1.60 -4.91
CA LYS A 83 23.32 2.18 -4.15
C LYS A 83 24.43 1.16 -3.90
N THR A 84 24.09 -0.08 -3.55
CA THR A 84 25.07 -1.15 -3.32
C THR A 84 25.80 -1.50 -4.61
N VAL A 85 25.07 -1.67 -5.72
CA VAL A 85 25.65 -1.98 -7.04
C VAL A 85 26.59 -0.86 -7.49
N ASP A 86 26.17 0.41 -7.39
CA ASP A 86 26.99 1.56 -7.75
C ASP A 86 28.30 1.60 -6.96
N HIS A 87 28.24 1.33 -5.65
CA HIS A 87 29.42 1.27 -4.79
C HIS A 87 30.38 0.14 -5.20
N LEU A 88 29.85 -1.06 -5.48
CA LEU A 88 30.66 -2.20 -5.95
C LEU A 88 31.33 -1.91 -7.29
N LEU A 89 30.62 -1.25 -8.21
CA LEU A 89 31.18 -0.85 -9.50
C LEU A 89 32.29 0.19 -9.32
N GLU A 90 32.14 1.12 -8.39
CA GLU A 90 33.17 2.11 -8.07
C GLU A 90 34.43 1.45 -7.48
N ILE A 91 34.27 0.51 -6.54
CA ILE A 91 35.37 -0.32 -6.03
C ILE A 91 36.05 -1.08 -7.17
N ALA A 92 35.28 -1.69 -8.08
CA ALA A 92 35.82 -2.45 -9.19
C ALA A 92 36.68 -1.58 -10.14
N LYS A 93 36.30 -0.31 -10.36
CA LYS A 93 37.11 0.64 -11.15
C LYS A 93 38.46 0.95 -10.52
N GLN A 94 38.54 0.96 -9.19
CA GLN A 94 39.76 1.27 -8.44
C GLN A 94 40.75 0.08 -8.38
N HIS A 95 40.31 -1.14 -8.70
CA HIS A 95 41.17 -2.32 -8.71
C HIS A 95 42.11 -2.35 -9.90
N LYS A 96 43.43 -2.25 -9.63
CA LYS A 96 44.49 -2.51 -10.61
C LYS A 96 44.64 -4.00 -10.96
N ASN A 97 44.24 -4.91 -10.07
CA ASN A 97 44.30 -6.36 -10.29
C ASN A 97 43.07 -6.85 -11.08
N PRO A 98 43.23 -7.39 -12.30
CA PRO A 98 42.12 -7.83 -13.14
C PRO A 98 41.24 -8.91 -12.52
N LYS A 99 41.80 -9.82 -11.72
CA LYS A 99 41.04 -10.89 -11.05
C LYS A 99 40.10 -10.30 -9.99
N ARG A 100 40.58 -9.32 -9.21
CA ARG A 100 39.76 -8.62 -8.20
C ARG A 100 38.66 -7.79 -8.85
N LYS A 101 38.99 -7.03 -9.91
CA LYS A 101 38.00 -6.29 -10.70
C LYS A 101 36.88 -7.20 -11.21
N ARG A 102 37.22 -8.33 -11.84
CA ARG A 102 36.22 -9.30 -12.34
C ARG A 102 35.36 -9.87 -11.22
N ALA A 103 35.94 -10.20 -10.06
CA ALA A 103 35.19 -10.73 -8.92
C ALA A 103 34.15 -9.72 -8.40
N THR A 104 34.53 -8.45 -8.22
CA THR A 104 33.63 -7.40 -7.73
C THR A 104 32.53 -7.06 -8.76
N THR A 105 32.86 -6.99 -10.05
CA THR A 105 31.86 -6.81 -11.11
C THR A 105 30.88 -7.99 -11.17
N LYS A 106 31.38 -9.22 -11.03
CA LYS A 106 30.53 -10.42 -11.00
C LYS A 106 29.54 -10.37 -9.82
N LEU A 107 29.99 -9.94 -8.65
CA LEU A 107 29.13 -9.78 -7.48
C LEU A 107 28.00 -8.77 -7.73
N ALA A 108 28.31 -7.61 -8.32
CA ALA A 108 27.30 -6.61 -8.67
C ALA A 108 26.26 -7.15 -9.67
N LEU A 109 26.69 -7.91 -10.67
CA LEU A 109 25.81 -8.56 -11.64
C LEU A 109 24.93 -9.64 -10.99
N THR A 110 25.48 -10.46 -10.09
CA THR A 110 24.70 -11.47 -9.36
C THR A 110 23.56 -10.84 -8.56
N ILE A 111 23.80 -9.71 -7.89
CA ILE A 111 22.75 -9.00 -7.13
C ILE A 111 21.61 -8.53 -8.05
N LEU A 112 21.94 -8.03 -9.24
CA LEU A 112 20.93 -7.61 -10.23
C LEU A 112 20.14 -8.82 -10.77
N ASP A 113 20.83 -9.92 -11.12
CA ASP A 113 20.21 -11.15 -11.61
C ASP A 113 19.27 -11.78 -10.57
N GLU A 114 19.65 -11.76 -9.29
CA GLU A 114 18.79 -12.24 -8.21
C GLU A 114 17.52 -11.39 -8.04
N LYS A 115 17.61 -10.07 -8.24
CA LYS A 115 16.44 -9.19 -8.22
C LYS A 115 15.50 -9.47 -9.40
N LEU A 116 16.04 -9.65 -10.61
CA LEU A 116 15.26 -9.96 -11.81
C LEU A 116 14.54 -11.31 -11.75
N LYS A 117 15.03 -12.28 -10.96
CA LYS A 117 14.37 -13.57 -10.74
C LYS A 117 13.23 -13.50 -9.72
N ARG A 118 13.19 -12.47 -8.89
CA ARG A 118 12.21 -12.30 -7.79
C ARG A 118 11.06 -11.35 -8.13
N GLY A 119 11.20 -10.53 -9.19
CA GLY A 119 10.15 -9.67 -9.73
C GLY A 119 9.52 -10.30 -10.96
#